data_AF-A0A847Y8P2-F1
#
_entry.id   AF-A0A847Y8P2-F1
#
_cell.length_a   1.000
_cell.length_b   1.000
_cell.length_c   1.000
_cell.angle_alpha   90.00
_cell.angle_beta   90.00
_cell.angle_gamma   90.00
#
_symmetry.space_group_name_H-M   'P 1'
#
loop_
_entity.id
_entity.type
_entity.pdbx_description
1 polymer ?
#
loop_
_entity_poly.entity_id
_entity_poly.type
_entity_poly.pdbx_seq_one_letter_code
_entity_poly.pdbx_strand_id
1 'polypeptide(L)'
;MTGGSLGSMPMVTADDLTNAQNAVVKVISDKIAEDIKNKIPAELIIIDGAKSSVKINKLSTDVEIGNFRQNFKVSGSGDVSVIAFRKEDLINLLKKQFDNQKPEKYDYCGEPVIEYKTVNPDFKVGTLKVTLSAKQTLCYHLDTEEIKNSIKGKNQEDLTLILKGLDGVEQAKAKLSPFWLKSVPNNVKKINITID
;
A
#
# COMPACT_ATOMS: atom_id res chain seq x y z
N MET A 1 -72.49 -12.45 -10.70
CA MET A 1 -72.14 -12.25 -9.28
C MET A 1 -70.64 -12.21 -9.15
N THR A 2 -70.14 -11.09 -8.63
CA THR A 2 -68.96 -10.91 -7.76
C THR A 2 -67.78 -11.88 -7.93
N GLY A 3 -66.64 -11.34 -8.36
CA GLY A 3 -65.34 -12.00 -8.28
C GLY A 3 -64.20 -11.00 -8.18
N GLY A 4 -64.38 -9.91 -7.41
CA GLY A 4 -63.27 -9.02 -7.06
C GLY A 4 -62.39 -9.76 -6.06
N SER A 5 -61.21 -10.20 -6.51
CA SER A 5 -60.17 -10.70 -5.60
C SER A 5 -59.86 -9.59 -4.60
N LEU A 6 -60.28 -9.76 -3.36
CA LEU A 6 -59.79 -8.96 -2.24
C LEU A 6 -58.32 -9.32 -2.08
N GLY A 7 -57.45 -8.58 -2.74
CA GLY A 7 -56.00 -8.71 -2.55
C GLY A 7 -55.70 -8.50 -1.07
N SER A 8 -55.32 -9.57 -0.37
CA SER A 8 -54.91 -9.49 1.02
C SER A 8 -53.69 -8.57 1.11
N MET A 9 -53.83 -7.42 1.75
CA MET A 9 -52.71 -6.51 1.97
C MET A 9 -51.81 -7.11 3.06
N PRO A 10 -50.49 -7.27 2.82
CA PRO A 10 -49.59 -7.82 3.82
C PRO A 10 -49.46 -6.85 5.01
N MET A 11 -49.21 -7.42 6.18
CA MET A 11 -48.96 -6.69 7.42
C MET A 11 -47.46 -6.64 7.68
N VAL A 12 -46.94 -5.47 8.05
CA VAL A 12 -45.52 -5.33 8.41
C VAL A 12 -45.25 -6.01 9.75
N THR A 13 -44.34 -6.98 9.73
CA THR A 13 -43.90 -7.73 10.91
C THR A 13 -42.65 -7.12 11.54
N ALA A 14 -42.32 -7.55 12.76
CA ALA A 14 -41.06 -7.18 13.43
C ALA A 14 -39.83 -7.68 12.64
N ASP A 15 -39.95 -8.85 12.01
CA ASP A 15 -38.88 -9.44 11.19
C ASP A 15 -38.63 -8.62 9.93
N ASP A 16 -39.70 -8.15 9.26
CA ASP A 16 -39.57 -7.28 8.08
C ASP A 16 -38.79 -6.00 8.41
N LEU A 17 -39.12 -5.35 9.52
CA LEU A 17 -38.42 -4.15 9.98
C LEU A 17 -36.97 -4.44 10.35
N THR A 18 -36.71 -5.52 11.08
CA THR A 18 -35.34 -5.90 11.48
C THR A 18 -34.47 -6.20 10.26
N ASN A 19 -35.01 -6.95 9.30
CA ASN A 19 -34.32 -7.27 8.05
C ASN A 19 -34.05 -6.02 7.21
N ALA A 20 -35.03 -5.11 7.09
CA ALA A 20 -34.85 -3.85 6.39
C ALA A 20 -33.81 -2.94 7.07
N GLN A 21 -33.80 -2.87 8.40
CA GLN A 21 -32.81 -2.15 9.19
C GLN A 21 -31.41 -2.70 8.97
N ASN A 22 -31.23 -4.02 9.06
CA ASN A 22 -29.95 -4.68 8.79
C ASN A 22 -29.46 -4.45 7.35
N ALA A 23 -30.37 -4.49 6.37
CA ALA A 23 -30.05 -4.16 4.99
C ALA A 23 -29.56 -2.71 4.85
N VAL A 24 -30.22 -1.75 5.50
CA VAL A 24 -29.78 -0.34 5.50
C VAL A 24 -28.42 -0.17 6.16
N VAL A 25 -28.13 -0.85 7.28
CA VAL A 25 -26.82 -0.83 7.93
C VAL A 25 -25.71 -1.34 7.00
N LYS A 26 -25.99 -2.40 6.24
CA LYS A 26 -25.07 -2.91 5.21
C LYS A 26 -24.83 -1.88 4.11
N VAL A 27 -25.89 -1.28 3.56
CA VAL A 27 -25.77 -0.22 2.54
C VAL A 27 -24.97 0.98 3.05
N ILE A 28 -25.16 1.39 4.30
CA ILE A 28 -24.37 2.46 4.93
C ILE A 28 -22.89 2.06 4.97
N SER A 29 -22.58 0.83 5.39
CA SER A 29 -21.21 0.34 5.47
C SER A 29 -20.53 0.30 4.10
N ASP A 30 -21.24 -0.17 3.06
CA ASP A 30 -20.73 -0.24 1.70
C ASP A 30 -20.44 1.16 1.13
N LYS A 31 -21.36 2.11 1.35
CA LYS A 31 -21.17 3.51 0.93
C LYS A 31 -20.02 4.18 1.67
N ILE A 32 -19.86 3.91 2.96
CA ILE A 32 -18.72 4.41 3.73
C ILE A 32 -17.39 3.89 3.13
N ALA A 33 -17.32 2.61 2.77
CA ALA A 33 -16.12 2.04 2.16
C ALA A 33 -15.80 2.69 0.80
N GLU A 34 -16.82 2.96 -0.02
CA GLU A 34 -16.69 3.71 -1.27
C GLU A 34 -16.21 5.16 -1.03
N ASP A 35 -16.81 5.85 -0.07
CA ASP A 35 -16.43 7.21 0.31
C ASP A 35 -14.97 7.31 0.78
N ILE A 36 -14.52 6.36 1.60
CA ILE A 36 -13.12 6.26 2.03
C ILE A 36 -12.20 6.15 0.80
N LYS A 37 -12.54 5.29 -0.16
CA LYS A 37 -11.74 5.09 -1.37
C LYS A 37 -11.69 6.33 -2.27
N ASN A 38 -12.80 7.07 -2.35
CA ASN A 38 -12.92 8.23 -3.24
C ASN A 38 -12.37 9.53 -2.63
N LYS A 39 -12.42 9.67 -1.31
CA LYS A 39 -12.03 10.91 -0.60
C LYS A 39 -10.59 10.91 -0.12
N ILE A 40 -9.96 9.74 0.02
CA ILE A 40 -8.59 9.65 0.52
C ILE A 40 -7.60 9.72 -0.66
N PRO A 41 -6.68 10.70 -0.67
CA PRO A 41 -5.65 10.82 -1.70
C PRO A 41 -4.76 9.57 -1.79
N ALA A 42 -4.25 9.27 -2.98
CA ALA A 42 -3.48 8.05 -3.26
C ALA A 42 -2.14 7.99 -2.49
N GLU A 43 -1.59 9.14 -2.09
CA GLU A 43 -0.37 9.25 -1.30
C GLU A 43 -0.55 8.88 0.19
N LEU A 44 -1.79 8.86 0.67
CA LEU A 44 -2.12 8.47 2.03
C LEU A 44 -2.38 6.97 2.12
N ILE A 45 -1.84 6.35 3.15
CA ILE A 45 -2.11 4.95 3.48
C ILE A 45 -2.93 4.86 4.76
N ILE A 46 -3.85 3.89 4.75
CA ILE A 46 -4.64 3.49 5.91
C ILE A 46 -4.22 2.07 6.24
N ILE A 47 -3.66 1.87 7.43
CA ILE A 47 -3.28 0.55 7.90
C ILE A 47 -4.45 -0.13 8.58
N ASP A 48 -4.38 -1.46 8.70
CA ASP A 48 -5.39 -2.20 9.45
C ASP A 48 -5.43 -1.73 10.92
N GLY A 49 -6.63 -1.67 11.49
CA GLY A 49 -6.87 -1.09 12.82
C GLY A 49 -6.86 0.45 12.89
N ALA A 50 -6.59 1.19 11.80
CA ALA A 50 -6.65 2.65 11.78
C ALA A 50 -8.05 3.23 11.44
N LYS A 51 -9.08 2.37 11.45
CA LYS A 51 -10.48 2.72 11.20
C LYS A 51 -11.29 2.40 12.45
N SER A 52 -12.21 3.29 12.84
CA SER A 52 -13.17 2.98 13.89
C SER A 52 -14.20 1.97 13.38
N SER A 53 -14.95 1.37 14.29
CA SER A 53 -16.20 0.70 13.91
C SER A 53 -17.17 1.72 13.31
N VAL A 54 -18.04 1.26 12.40
CA VAL A 54 -19.13 2.08 11.87
C VAL A 54 -20.10 2.39 12.99
N LYS A 55 -20.34 3.68 13.24
CA LYS A 55 -21.31 4.15 14.22
C LYS A 55 -22.59 4.54 13.49
N ILE A 56 -23.69 3.87 13.80
CA ILE A 56 -25.02 4.25 13.29
C ILE A 56 -25.57 5.39 14.15
N ASN A 57 -25.77 6.56 13.55
CA ASN A 57 -26.26 7.75 14.25
C ASN A 57 -27.78 7.85 14.24
N LYS A 58 -28.40 7.44 13.14
CA LYS A 58 -29.84 7.52 12.96
C LYS A 58 -30.31 6.32 12.15
N LEU A 59 -31.42 5.77 12.59
CA LEU A 59 -32.21 4.81 11.85
C LEU A 59 -33.68 5.19 12.05
N SER A 60 -34.42 5.27 10.95
CA SER A 60 -35.80 5.75 10.95
C SER A 60 -36.60 4.99 9.91
N THR A 61 -37.87 4.78 10.21
CA THR A 61 -38.83 4.08 9.36
C THR A 61 -40.08 4.94 9.23
N ASP A 62 -40.76 4.84 8.08
CA ASP A 62 -42.06 5.47 7.83
C ASP A 62 -43.25 4.56 8.20
N VAL A 63 -42.99 3.41 8.84
CA VAL A 63 -44.00 2.42 9.23
C VAL A 63 -43.80 1.90 10.65
N GLU A 64 -44.90 1.55 11.30
CA GLU A 64 -44.97 0.82 12.57
C GLU A 64 -45.38 -0.65 12.37
N ILE A 65 -44.99 -1.53 13.30
CA ILE A 65 -45.40 -2.94 13.30
C ILE A 65 -46.93 -3.04 13.32
N GLY A 66 -47.49 -3.95 12.52
CA GLY A 66 -48.93 -4.17 12.44
C GLY A 66 -49.65 -3.30 11.41
N ASN A 67 -48.95 -2.36 10.74
CA ASN A 67 -49.51 -1.62 9.62
C ASN A 67 -49.67 -2.52 8.39
N PHE A 68 -50.83 -2.44 7.73
CA PHE A 68 -51.11 -3.12 6.47
C PHE A 68 -50.65 -2.26 5.28
N ARG A 69 -49.55 -2.65 4.63
CA ARG A 69 -49.01 -1.98 3.43
C ARG A 69 -48.02 -2.88 2.70
N GLN A 70 -47.90 -2.71 1.38
CA GLN A 70 -46.96 -3.50 0.56
C GLN A 70 -45.50 -3.04 0.66
N ASN A 71 -45.26 -1.73 0.74
CA ASN A 71 -43.92 -1.14 0.70
C ASN A 71 -43.75 -0.12 1.82
N PHE A 72 -42.57 -0.07 2.43
CA PHE A 72 -42.16 0.91 3.42
C PHE A 72 -40.70 1.32 3.22
N LYS A 73 -40.28 2.39 3.89
CA LYS A 73 -38.95 2.98 3.75
C LYS A 73 -38.24 2.99 5.09
N VAL A 74 -37.05 2.40 5.11
CA VAL A 74 -36.07 2.58 6.18
C VAL A 74 -34.96 3.49 5.67
N SER A 75 -34.56 4.45 6.49
CA SER A 75 -33.48 5.39 6.20
C SER A 75 -32.58 5.52 7.42
N GLY A 76 -31.28 5.64 7.18
CA GLY A 76 -30.31 5.81 8.24
C GLY A 76 -29.07 6.57 7.78
N SER A 77 -28.26 6.93 8.77
CA SER A 77 -26.96 7.56 8.58
C SER A 77 -25.98 6.98 9.59
N GLY A 78 -24.74 6.83 9.18
CA GLY A 78 -23.64 6.45 10.07
C GLY A 78 -22.37 7.19 9.71
N ASP A 79 -21.40 7.12 10.62
CA ASP A 79 -20.07 7.67 10.45
C ASP A 79 -18.98 6.64 10.77
N VAL A 80 -17.79 6.92 10.28
CA VAL A 80 -16.55 6.22 10.63
C VAL A 80 -15.44 7.25 10.75
N SER A 81 -14.55 7.05 11.71
CA SER A 81 -13.32 7.82 11.83
C SER A 81 -12.17 6.99 11.26
N VAL A 82 -11.32 7.63 10.46
CA VAL A 82 -10.15 6.99 9.86
C VAL A 82 -8.94 7.89 10.06
N ILE A 83 -7.82 7.30 10.46
CA ILE A 83 -6.52 7.98 10.48
C ILE A 83 -5.68 7.44 9.33
N ALA A 84 -5.27 8.32 8.44
CA ALA A 84 -4.39 8.02 7.32
C ALA A 84 -3.12 8.88 7.41
N PHE A 85 -2.01 8.40 6.87
CA PHE A 85 -0.73 9.11 6.88
C PHE A 85 0.01 8.91 5.57
N ARG A 86 0.92 9.84 5.23
CA ARG A 86 1.73 9.73 4.00
C ARG A 86 2.71 8.59 4.12
N LYS A 87 2.74 7.70 3.12
CA LYS A 87 3.73 6.60 3.06
C LYS A 87 5.15 7.15 3.11
N GLU A 88 5.40 8.24 2.39
CA GLU A 88 6.72 8.88 2.30
C GLU A 88 7.25 9.38 3.65
N ASP A 89 6.39 9.92 4.52
CA ASP A 89 6.81 10.38 5.85
C ASP A 89 7.31 9.21 6.71
N LEU A 90 6.64 8.06 6.63
CA LEU A 90 7.08 6.84 7.31
C LEU A 90 8.41 6.32 6.74
N ILE A 91 8.54 6.27 5.41
CA ILE A 91 9.78 5.83 4.76
C ILE A 91 10.96 6.74 5.14
N ASN A 92 10.74 8.05 5.16
CA ASN A 92 11.77 9.01 5.54
C ASN A 92 12.15 8.89 7.02
N LEU A 93 11.18 8.62 7.91
CA LEU A 93 11.46 8.32 9.30
C LEU A 93 12.30 7.05 9.46
N LEU A 94 11.96 5.99 8.72
CA LEU A 94 12.69 4.72 8.75
C LEU A 94 14.11 4.87 8.20
N LYS A 95 14.30 5.58 7.08
CA LYS A 95 15.64 5.87 6.54
C LYS A 95 16.54 6.54 7.57
N LYS A 96 16.05 7.56 8.26
CA LYS A 96 16.81 8.23 9.35
C LYS A 96 17.21 7.27 10.48
N GLN A 97 16.41 6.25 10.77
CA GLN A 97 16.75 5.23 11.76
C GLN A 97 17.80 4.25 11.23
N PHE A 98 17.65 3.83 9.96
CA PHE A 98 18.60 2.92 9.31
C PHE A 98 19.95 3.56 9.03
N ASP A 99 20.01 4.87 8.74
CA ASP A 99 21.26 5.57 8.43
C ASP A 99 22.28 5.45 9.56
N ASN A 100 21.82 5.40 10.82
CA ASN A 100 22.67 5.21 11.99
C ASN A 100 23.29 3.80 12.08
N GLN A 101 22.74 2.84 11.33
CA GLN A 101 23.15 1.43 11.34
C GLN A 101 23.73 0.98 9.99
N LYS A 102 23.61 1.82 8.96
CA LYS A 102 24.03 1.49 7.59
C LYS A 102 25.56 1.58 7.46
N PRO A 103 26.23 0.51 7.02
CA PRO A 103 27.65 0.60 6.68
C PRO A 103 27.88 1.58 5.51
N GLU A 104 29.05 2.22 5.48
CA GLU A 104 29.38 3.24 4.48
C GLU A 104 29.36 2.69 3.04
N LYS A 105 29.87 1.47 2.83
CA LYS A 105 29.99 0.80 1.54
C LYS A 105 28.69 0.19 0.99
N TYR A 106 27.53 0.50 1.56
CA TYR A 106 26.27 -0.13 1.18
C TYR A 106 25.18 0.91 0.93
N ASP A 107 24.36 0.66 -0.08
CA ASP A 107 23.18 1.45 -0.44
C ASP A 107 21.88 0.73 -0.08
N TYR A 108 20.81 1.50 0.01
CA TYR A 108 19.46 0.95 0.15
C TYR A 108 19.00 0.31 -1.14
N CYS A 109 18.67 -0.97 -1.06
CA CYS A 109 18.22 -1.77 -2.18
C CYS A 109 16.71 -2.01 -2.06
N GLY A 110 15.93 -1.38 -2.94
CA GLY A 110 14.47 -1.46 -2.92
C GLY A 110 13.81 -0.76 -1.72
N GLU A 111 12.48 -0.92 -1.61
CA GLU A 111 11.70 -0.40 -0.49
C GLU A 111 11.84 -1.30 0.76
N PRO A 112 11.75 -0.73 1.98
CA PRO A 112 11.75 -1.51 3.20
C PRO A 112 10.47 -2.35 3.32
N VAL A 113 10.62 -3.57 3.81
CA VAL A 113 9.51 -4.44 4.20
C VAL A 113 9.05 -4.03 5.59
N ILE A 114 7.79 -3.59 5.71
CA ILE A 114 7.20 -3.08 6.95
C ILE A 114 6.11 -4.02 7.43
N GLU A 115 6.21 -4.46 8.68
CA GLU A 115 5.21 -5.27 9.36
C GLU A 115 4.64 -4.49 10.55
N TYR A 116 3.34 -4.17 10.49
CA TYR A 116 2.63 -3.51 11.57
C TYR A 116 2.23 -4.54 12.63
N LYS A 117 2.64 -4.33 13.88
CA LYS A 117 2.38 -5.26 15.00
C LYS A 117 1.20 -4.79 15.85
N THR A 118 1.29 -3.57 16.35
CA THR A 118 0.25 -2.99 17.21
C THR A 118 -0.18 -1.66 16.63
N VAL A 119 -1.48 -1.47 16.50
CA VAL A 119 -2.08 -0.23 15.99
C VAL A 119 -3.12 0.23 17.00
N ASN A 120 -2.87 1.39 17.61
CA ASN A 120 -3.73 1.95 18.64
C ASN A 120 -4.15 3.38 18.27
N PRO A 121 -5.32 3.55 17.63
CA PRO A 121 -5.84 4.86 17.27
C PRO A 121 -6.50 5.57 18.47
N ASP A 122 -6.23 6.86 18.61
CA ASP A 122 -7.04 7.80 19.37
C ASP A 122 -7.74 8.74 18.39
N PHE A 123 -8.97 8.39 18.02
CA PHE A 123 -9.77 9.18 17.07
C PHE A 123 -10.25 10.52 17.64
N LYS A 124 -10.22 10.71 18.97
CA LYS A 124 -10.61 11.99 19.58
C LYS A 124 -9.50 13.03 19.41
N VAL A 125 -8.26 12.59 19.60
CA VAL A 125 -7.06 13.45 19.47
C VAL A 125 -6.53 13.43 18.03
N GLY A 126 -6.89 12.43 17.22
CA GLY A 126 -6.40 12.26 15.85
C GLY A 126 -4.99 11.68 15.81
N THR A 127 -4.61 10.85 16.79
CA THR A 127 -3.26 10.25 16.87
C THR A 127 -3.32 8.75 16.66
N LEU A 128 -2.29 8.19 16.02
CA LEU A 128 -2.17 6.76 15.78
C LEU A 128 -0.83 6.28 16.35
N LYS A 129 -0.87 5.47 17.41
CA LYS A 129 0.34 4.85 17.96
C LYS A 129 0.54 3.50 17.27
N VAL A 130 1.69 3.34 16.63
CA VAL A 130 2.01 2.14 15.86
C VAL A 130 3.31 1.54 16.36
N THR A 131 3.29 0.25 16.68
CA THR A 131 4.49 -0.57 16.82
C THR A 131 4.65 -1.36 15.52
N LEU A 132 5.82 -1.27 14.90
CA LEU A 132 6.13 -1.96 13.65
C LEU A 132 7.52 -2.57 13.69
N SER A 133 7.76 -3.54 12.80
CA SER A 133 9.09 -3.99 12.42
C SER A 133 9.35 -3.56 10.99
N ALA A 134 10.56 -3.08 10.70
CA ALA A 134 10.96 -2.72 9.35
C ALA A 134 12.29 -3.41 9.04
N LYS A 135 12.38 -3.99 7.84
CA LYS A 135 13.59 -4.63 7.31
C LYS A 135 13.96 -3.95 6.01
N GLN A 136 15.19 -3.46 5.91
CA GLN A 136 15.73 -2.83 4.71
C GLN A 136 16.85 -3.67 4.15
N THR A 137 16.74 -4.04 2.88
CA THR A 137 17.82 -4.72 2.16
C THR A 137 18.89 -3.71 1.79
N LEU A 138 20.15 -4.10 1.97
CA LEU A 138 21.32 -3.33 1.60
C LEU A 138 22.07 -4.04 0.46
N CYS A 139 22.50 -3.27 -0.53
CA CYS A 139 23.33 -3.74 -1.65
C CYS A 139 24.69 -3.05 -1.58
N TYR A 140 25.76 -3.74 -1.97
CA TYR A 140 27.10 -3.13 -1.97
C TYR A 140 27.12 -1.94 -2.92
N HIS A 141 27.70 -0.82 -2.47
CA HIS A 141 27.84 0.38 -3.28
C HIS A 141 28.90 0.14 -4.35
N LEU A 142 28.48 0.12 -5.62
CA LEU A 142 29.37 -0.02 -6.77
C LEU A 142 29.50 1.33 -7.48
N ASP A 143 30.65 1.98 -7.30
CA ASP A 143 30.96 3.21 -8.02
C ASP A 143 31.26 2.87 -9.49
N THR A 144 30.27 3.11 -10.35
CA THR A 144 30.41 2.83 -11.79
C THR A 144 31.50 3.67 -12.46
N GLU A 145 31.83 4.86 -11.97
CA GLU A 145 32.90 5.69 -12.53
C GLU A 145 34.27 5.17 -12.10
N GLU A 146 34.42 4.71 -10.86
CA GLU A 146 35.63 4.03 -10.40
C GLU A 146 35.87 2.74 -11.20
N ILE A 147 34.82 1.93 -11.39
CA ILE A 147 34.89 0.70 -12.18
C ILE A 147 35.26 1.02 -13.64
N LYS A 148 34.63 2.01 -14.28
CA LYS A 148 35.00 2.43 -15.66
C LYS A 148 36.47 2.84 -15.75
N ASN A 149 36.98 3.55 -14.75
CA ASN A 149 38.36 4.01 -14.73
C ASN A 149 39.36 2.88 -14.50
N SER A 150 39.01 1.84 -13.75
CA SER A 150 39.89 0.68 -13.52
C SER A 150 39.97 -0.24 -14.76
N ILE A 151 38.90 -0.31 -15.56
CA ILE A 151 38.84 -1.20 -16.73
C ILE A 151 39.19 -0.55 -18.07
N LYS A 152 39.23 0.78 -18.19
CA LYS A 152 39.55 1.44 -19.47
C LYS A 152 40.93 1.02 -19.99
N GLY A 153 41.00 0.73 -21.29
CA GLY A 153 42.24 0.27 -21.94
C GLY A 153 42.68 -1.16 -21.60
N LYS A 154 42.02 -1.84 -20.66
CA LYS A 154 42.35 -3.22 -20.27
C LYS A 154 41.97 -4.22 -21.36
N ASN A 155 42.76 -5.28 -21.47
CA ASN A 155 42.45 -6.40 -22.34
C ASN A 155 41.36 -7.29 -21.70
N GLN A 156 40.89 -8.32 -22.41
CA GLN A 156 39.81 -9.17 -21.93
C GLN A 156 40.16 -10.01 -20.68
N GLU A 157 41.42 -10.44 -20.54
CA GLU A 157 41.89 -11.21 -19.38
C GLU A 157 41.93 -10.33 -18.13
N ASP A 158 42.57 -9.16 -18.23
CA ASP A 158 42.65 -8.15 -17.17
C ASP A 158 41.27 -7.68 -16.73
N LEU A 159 40.38 -7.42 -17.69
CA LEU A 159 38.99 -7.04 -17.42
C LEU A 159 38.28 -8.12 -16.58
N THR A 160 38.46 -9.39 -16.94
CA THR A 160 37.85 -10.51 -16.22
C THR A 160 38.40 -10.62 -14.79
N LEU A 161 39.69 -10.41 -14.60
CA LEU A 161 40.32 -10.43 -13.27
C LEU A 161 39.82 -9.28 -12.39
N ILE A 162 39.76 -8.06 -12.94
CA ILE A 162 39.27 -6.88 -12.21
C ILE A 162 37.83 -7.09 -11.77
N LEU A 163 36.95 -7.52 -12.68
CA LEU A 163 35.53 -7.71 -12.38
C LEU A 163 35.29 -8.82 -11.34
N LYS A 164 36.10 -9.89 -11.34
CA LYS A 164 36.04 -10.95 -10.32
C LYS A 164 36.53 -10.50 -8.93
N GLY A 165 37.38 -9.48 -8.89
CA GLY A 165 37.90 -8.91 -7.66
C GLY A 165 37.04 -7.81 -7.05
N LEU A 166 35.92 -7.45 -7.69
CA LEU A 166 35.00 -6.45 -7.14
C LEU A 166 34.21 -7.03 -5.97
N ASP A 167 34.33 -6.38 -4.82
CA ASP A 167 33.50 -6.67 -3.66
C ASP A 167 32.01 -6.51 -3.99
N GLY A 168 31.18 -7.39 -3.43
CA GLY A 168 29.73 -7.31 -3.61
C GLY A 168 29.23 -7.73 -4.99
N VAL A 169 30.10 -8.21 -5.88
CA VAL A 169 29.74 -8.73 -7.21
C VAL A 169 29.77 -10.26 -7.20
N GLU A 170 28.60 -10.89 -7.32
CA GLU A 170 28.51 -12.35 -7.46
C GLU A 170 28.84 -12.80 -8.90
N GLN A 171 28.33 -12.07 -9.89
CA GLN A 171 28.56 -12.36 -11.30
C GLN A 171 28.73 -11.07 -12.10
N ALA A 172 29.74 -11.04 -12.96
CA ALA A 172 29.94 -9.98 -13.94
C ALA A 172 30.00 -10.56 -15.35
N LYS A 173 29.33 -9.91 -16.30
CA LYS A 173 29.38 -10.25 -17.74
C LYS A 173 29.87 -9.05 -18.51
N ALA A 174 30.95 -9.22 -19.26
CA ALA A 174 31.49 -8.19 -20.14
C ALA A 174 31.31 -8.58 -21.60
N LYS A 175 30.91 -7.61 -22.43
CA LYS A 175 30.80 -7.77 -23.88
C LYS A 175 31.50 -6.61 -24.58
N LEU A 176 32.51 -6.93 -25.39
CA LEU A 176 33.14 -5.97 -26.28
C LEU A 176 32.39 -5.95 -27.61
N SER A 177 31.93 -4.77 -28.00
CA SER A 177 31.23 -4.55 -29.27
C SER A 177 31.85 -3.36 -30.01
N PRO A 178 32.25 -3.52 -31.30
CA PRO A 178 32.15 -4.74 -32.10
C PRO A 178 33.09 -5.86 -31.62
N PHE A 179 32.81 -7.11 -32.02
CA PHE A 179 33.50 -8.32 -31.52
C PHE A 179 35.01 -8.36 -31.83
N TRP A 180 35.51 -7.54 -32.76
CA TRP A 180 36.92 -7.44 -33.11
C TRP A 180 37.75 -6.54 -32.17
N LEU A 181 37.13 -5.84 -31.22
CA LEU A 181 37.85 -5.05 -30.22
C LEU A 181 38.63 -5.97 -29.28
N LYS A 182 39.94 -5.71 -29.14
CA LYS A 182 40.84 -6.49 -28.26
C LYS A 182 40.93 -5.94 -26.83
N SER A 183 40.49 -4.71 -26.62
CA SER A 183 40.56 -4.02 -25.33
C SER A 183 39.37 -3.08 -25.13
N VAL A 184 39.13 -2.75 -23.86
CA VAL A 184 38.13 -1.76 -23.46
C VAL A 184 38.52 -0.38 -24.00
N PRO A 185 37.60 0.40 -24.60
CA PRO A 185 37.90 1.75 -25.06
C PRO A 185 38.47 2.66 -23.96
N ASN A 186 39.47 3.48 -24.28
CA ASN A 186 40.02 4.46 -23.34
C ASN A 186 39.03 5.58 -22.96
N ASN A 187 38.03 5.81 -23.81
CA ASN A 187 36.99 6.80 -23.55
C ASN A 187 35.88 6.17 -22.69
N VAL A 188 35.78 6.58 -21.42
CA VAL A 188 34.77 6.10 -20.46
C VAL A 188 33.32 6.29 -20.95
N LYS A 189 33.06 7.28 -21.82
CA LYS A 189 31.74 7.48 -22.43
C LYS A 189 31.31 6.34 -23.37
N LYS A 190 32.25 5.48 -23.77
CA LYS A 190 31.99 4.27 -24.57
C LYS A 190 31.82 3.01 -23.71
N ILE A 191 31.85 3.15 -22.38
CA ILE A 191 31.73 2.05 -21.43
C ILE A 191 30.38 2.19 -20.72
N ASN A 192 29.50 1.21 -20.92
CA ASN A 192 28.22 1.13 -20.24
C ASN A 192 28.28 0.04 -19.18
N ILE A 193 27.84 0.36 -17.97
CA ILE A 193 27.72 -0.56 -16.84
C ILE A 193 26.27 -0.55 -16.41
N THR A 194 25.70 -1.74 -16.24
CA THR A 194 24.36 -1.94 -15.69
C THR A 194 24.52 -2.85 -14.48
N ILE A 195 23.88 -2.46 -13.38
CA ILE A 195 23.84 -3.22 -12.12
C ILE A 195 22.37 -3.58 -11.94
N ASP A 196 22.10 -4.88 -11.79
CA ASP A 196 20.77 -5.45 -11.58
C ASP A 196 20.55 -5.76 -10.09
#